data_AF-A0A0S8I8S4-F1
#
_entry.id   AF-A0A0S8I8S4-F1
#
_cell.length_a   1.000
_cell.length_b   1.000
_cell.length_c   1.000
_cell.angle_alpha   90.00
_cell.angle_beta   90.00
_cell.angle_gamma   90.00
#
_symmetry.space_group_name_H-M   'P 1'
#
loop_
_entity.id
_entity.type
_entity.pdbx_description
1 polymer ?
#
loop_
_entity_poly.entity_id
_entity_poly.type
_entity_poly.pdbx_seq_one_letter_code
_entity_poly.pdbx_strand_id
1 'polypeptide(L)' 'HGIHPKVVALPEGLGHWELGKIARAKRYRSSDFDTHELWWEEQGNGVHPNRVIPAQFDPAGGGAARNDTVVTLTKV' A
#
# COMPACT_ATOMS: atom_id res chain seq x y z
N HIS A 1 3.33 17.84 13.53
CA HIS A 1 2.03 17.23 13.83
C HIS A 1 1.15 17.31 12.59
N GLY A 2 0.96 16.21 11.85
CA GLY A 2 0.25 16.22 10.55
C GLY A 2 -0.85 15.17 10.38
N ILE A 3 -0.97 14.22 11.32
CA ILE A 3 -1.98 13.16 11.30
C ILE A 3 -2.81 13.27 12.58
N HIS A 4 -4.13 13.22 12.45
CA HIS A 4 -5.03 13.28 13.60
C HIS A 4 -4.80 12.05 14.52
N PRO A 5 -4.75 12.19 15.86
CA PRO A 5 -4.37 11.08 16.75
C PRO A 5 -5.26 9.82 16.70
N LYS A 6 -6.46 9.95 16.16
CA LYS A 6 -7.46 8.86 16.06
C LYS A 6 -7.60 8.29 14.64
N VAL A 7 -6.71 8.63 13.72
CA VAL A 7 -6.74 8.10 12.35
C VAL A 7 -5.42 7.43 12.01
N VAL A 8 -5.49 6.45 11.11
CA VAL A 8 -4.33 5.83 10.48
C VAL A 8 -4.31 6.29 9.03
N ALA A 9 -3.16 6.78 8.57
CA ALA A 9 -2.95 7.11 7.17
C ALA A 9 -2.16 5.99 6.50
N LEU A 10 -2.70 5.43 5.43
CA LEU A 10 -2.04 4.46 4.58
C LEU A 10 -1.93 5.05 3.16
N PRO A 11 -0.75 5.03 2.53
CA PRO A 11 -0.62 5.48 1.15
C PRO A 11 -1.29 4.46 0.20
N GLU A 12 -1.96 4.98 -0.83
CA GLU A 12 -2.34 4.18 -1.99
C GLU A 12 -1.11 3.96 -2.90
N GLY A 13 -1.03 2.81 -3.57
CA GLY A 13 0.07 2.49 -4.50
C GLY A 13 1.20 1.60 -3.94
N LEU A 14 0.97 0.94 -2.80
CA LEU A 14 1.87 -0.11 -2.29
C LEU A 14 1.20 -1.49 -2.37
N GLY A 15 2.01 -2.54 -2.22
CA GLY A 15 1.56 -3.93 -2.14
C GLY A 15 1.19 -4.54 -3.49
N HIS A 16 1.85 -4.12 -4.57
CA HIS A 16 1.62 -4.69 -5.89
C HIS A 16 2.04 -6.17 -5.94
N TRP A 17 1.29 -6.98 -6.70
CA TRP A 17 1.60 -8.41 -6.91
C TRP A 17 1.86 -8.78 -8.37
N GLU A 18 1.43 -7.93 -9.32
CA GLU A 18 1.63 -8.15 -10.76
C GLU A 18 2.53 -7.11 -11.44
N LEU A 19 2.61 -5.89 -10.91
CA LEU A 19 3.27 -4.77 -11.59
C LEU A 19 4.80 -4.84 -11.50
N GLY A 20 5.45 -5.39 -12.52
CA GLY A 20 6.91 -5.33 -12.69
C GLY A 20 7.72 -5.94 -11.54
N LYS A 21 9.03 -5.73 -11.50
CA LYS A 21 9.88 -6.21 -10.38
C LYS A 21 9.99 -5.16 -9.27
N ILE A 22 10.19 -3.90 -9.66
CA ILE A 22 10.36 -2.76 -8.74
C ILE A 22 9.15 -2.55 -7.84
N ALA A 23 7.93 -2.48 -8.40
CA ALA A 23 6.74 -2.21 -7.60
C ALA A 23 6.35 -3.38 -6.67
N ARG A 24 6.92 -4.58 -6.91
CA ARG A 24 6.78 -5.76 -6.04
C ARG A 24 7.95 -5.92 -5.06
N ALA A 25 8.83 -4.92 -5.00
CA ALA A 25 10.09 -4.93 -4.27
C ALA A 25 11.00 -6.14 -4.58
N LYS A 26 10.94 -6.72 -5.77
CA LYS A 26 11.80 -7.86 -6.12
C LYS A 26 13.15 -7.35 -6.62
N ARG A 27 14.22 -7.75 -5.94
CA ARG A 27 15.57 -7.37 -6.40
C ARG A 27 15.89 -8.10 -7.70
N TYR A 28 16.55 -7.39 -8.60
CA TYR A 28 17.13 -7.95 -9.81
C TYR A 28 18.33 -7.11 -10.21
N ARG A 29 19.16 -7.65 -11.10
CA ARG A 29 20.24 -6.90 -11.74
C ARG A 29 20.01 -6.87 -13.24
N SER A 30 20.32 -5.76 -13.87
CA SER A 30 20.34 -5.60 -15.33
C SER A 30 21.52 -4.71 -15.74
N SER A 31 21.58 -4.34 -17.02
CA SER A 31 22.51 -3.31 -17.50
C SER A 31 22.22 -1.92 -16.95
N ASP A 32 21.04 -1.71 -16.37
CA ASP A 32 20.71 -0.48 -15.65
C ASP A 32 21.38 -0.51 -14.27
N PHE A 33 22.25 0.47 -14.04
CA PHE A 33 23.02 0.59 -12.80
C PHE A 33 22.12 0.70 -11.57
N ASP A 34 20.97 1.38 -11.66
CA ASP A 34 20.08 1.64 -10.52
C ASP A 34 19.53 0.34 -9.92
N THR A 35 19.47 -0.74 -10.70
CA THR A 35 19.04 -2.06 -10.21
C THR A 35 20.00 -2.67 -9.19
N HIS A 36 21.24 -2.19 -9.13
CA HIS A 36 22.24 -2.61 -8.16
C HIS A 36 21.97 -2.04 -6.76
N GLU A 37 21.30 -0.88 -6.71
CA GLU A 37 21.00 -0.10 -5.51
C GLU A 37 19.66 -0.52 -4.85
N LEU A 38 18.98 -1.54 -5.36
CA LEU A 38 17.75 -2.05 -4.76
C LEU A 38 18.04 -2.71 -3.41
N TRP A 39 17.52 -2.14 -2.32
CA TRP A 39 17.76 -2.60 -0.93
C TRP A 39 16.49 -2.97 -0.16
N TRP A 40 15.31 -2.71 -0.71
CA TRP A 40 14.03 -2.75 0.01
C TRP A 40 13.20 -4.04 -0.19
N GLU A 41 13.82 -5.19 -0.49
CA GLU A 41 13.07 -6.41 -0.86
C GLU A 41 12.24 -7.01 0.28
N GLU A 42 12.74 -6.97 1.51
CA GLU A 42 12.08 -7.63 2.64
C GLU A 42 10.80 -6.90 3.10
N GLN A 43 10.80 -5.57 3.11
CA GLN A 43 9.68 -4.77 3.63
C GLN A 43 9.17 -3.69 2.68
N GLY A 44 9.82 -3.48 1.53
CA GLY A 44 9.52 -2.36 0.63
C GLY A 44 8.30 -2.55 -0.25
N ASN A 45 7.77 -3.76 -0.40
CA ASN A 45 6.53 -3.94 -1.16
C ASN A 45 5.34 -3.36 -0.38
N GLY A 46 5.36 -3.43 0.95
CA GLY A 46 4.22 -3.07 1.78
C GLY A 46 3.01 -3.99 1.55
N VAL A 47 1.81 -3.47 1.83
CA VAL A 47 0.55 -4.20 1.73
C VAL A 47 -0.48 -3.35 1.01
N HIS A 48 -1.27 -3.98 0.14
CA HIS A 48 -2.31 -3.30 -0.63
C HIS A 48 -3.47 -2.87 0.29
N PRO A 49 -3.84 -1.56 0.36
CA PRO A 49 -4.84 -1.06 1.31
C PRO A 49 -6.24 -1.70 1.17
N ASN A 50 -6.64 -2.06 -0.05
CA ASN A 50 -7.91 -2.79 -0.28
C ASN A 50 -8.00 -4.17 0.40
N ARG A 51 -6.93 -4.68 1.03
CA ARG A 51 -7.04 -5.87 1.91
C ARG A 51 -7.79 -5.57 3.20
N VAL A 52 -7.87 -4.30 3.59
CA VAL A 52 -8.52 -3.83 4.84
C VAL A 52 -9.76 -2.99 4.53
N ILE A 53 -9.75 -2.22 3.43
CA ILE A 53 -10.89 -1.39 3.02
C ILE A 53 -11.96 -2.27 2.37
N PRO A 54 -13.20 -2.31 2.91
CA PRO A 54 -14.28 -3.11 2.35
C PRO A 54 -14.80 -2.52 1.04
N ALA A 55 -15.31 -3.38 0.16
CA ALA A 55 -15.95 -2.97 -1.09
C ALA A 55 -17.39 -2.48 -0.80
N GLN A 56 -17.51 -1.23 -0.36
CA GLN A 56 -18.78 -0.56 -0.14
C GLN A 56 -18.95 0.61 -1.11
N PHE A 57 -20.20 0.89 -1.47
CA PHE A 57 -20.54 1.96 -2.41
C PHE A 57 -21.61 2.87 -1.79
N ASP A 58 -21.46 4.17 -1.99
CA ASP A 58 -22.45 5.17 -1.60
C ASP A 58 -23.78 4.93 -2.35
N PRO A 59 -24.91 4.70 -1.65
CA PRO A 59 -26.20 4.49 -2.30
C PRO A 59 -26.69 5.66 -3.14
N ALA A 60 -26.26 6.90 -2.86
CA ALA A 60 -26.72 8.08 -3.58
C ALA A 60 -25.91 8.33 -4.87
N GLY A 61 -24.58 8.27 -4.80
CA GLY A 61 -23.68 8.58 -5.91
C GLY A 61 -22.98 7.38 -6.56
N GLY A 62 -23.07 6.18 -5.98
CA GLY A 62 -22.42 4.96 -6.48
C GLY A 62 -20.89 4.93 -6.32
N GLY A 63 -20.29 5.94 -5.69
CA GLY A 63 -18.85 6.01 -5.45
C GLY A 63 -18.38 5.04 -4.37
N ALA A 64 -17.15 4.55 -4.47
CA ALA A 64 -16.58 3.65 -3.45
C ALA A 64 -16.35 4.39 -2.12
N ALA A 65 -16.82 3.81 -1.00
CA ALA A 65 -16.60 4.31 0.35
C ALA A 65 -15.22 3.83 0.85
N ARG A 66 -14.24 4.74 0.88
CA ARG A 66 -12.82 4.40 1.16
C ARG A 66 -12.26 4.96 2.48
N ASN A 67 -12.94 5.92 3.12
CA ASN A 67 -12.34 6.78 4.15
C ASN A 67 -12.89 6.60 5.57
N ASP A 68 -13.82 5.66 5.77
CA ASP A 68 -14.57 5.42 7.01
C ASP A 68 -14.28 4.05 7.65
N THR A 69 -13.29 3.32 7.13
CA THR A 69 -12.92 2.00 7.64
C THR A 69 -12.33 2.11 9.05
N VAL A 70 -13.00 1.49 10.02
CA VAL A 70 -12.50 1.36 11.40
C VAL A 70 -11.54 0.18 11.48
N VAL A 71 -10.36 0.41 12.06
CA VAL A 71 -9.30 -0.60 12.19
C VAL A 71 -8.81 -0.71 13.63
N THR A 72 -8.24 -1.87 13.96
CA THR A 72 -7.51 -2.10 15.21
C THR A 72 -6.02 -2.25 14.88
N LEU A 73 -5.16 -1.59 15.66
CA LEU A 73 -3.71 -1.72 15.54
C LEU A 73 -3.17 -2.64 16.62
N THR A 74 -2.34 -3.59 16.20
CA THR A 74 -1.58 -4.47 17.10
C THR A 74 -0.12 -4.44 16.68
N LYS A 75 0.79 -4.29 17.65
CA LYS A 75 2.22 -4.40 17.38
C LYS A 75 2.58 -5.85 17.11
N VAL A 76 3.37 -6.09 16.06
CA VAL A 76 3.93 -7.41 15.71
C VAL A 76 5.29 -7.57 16.38
#